data_AF-A0A1H5WWN1-F1
#
_entry.id   AF-A0A1H5WWN1-F1
#
_cell.length_a   1.000
_cell.length_b   1.000
_cell.length_c   1.000
_cell.angle_alpha   90.00
_cell.angle_beta   90.00
_cell.angle_gamma   90.00
#
_symmetry.space_group_name_H-M   'P 1'
#
loop_
_entity.id
_entity.type
_entity.pdbx_description
1 polymer ?
#
loop_
_entity_poly.entity_id
_entity_poly.type
_entity_poly.pdbx_seq_one_letter_code
_entity_poly.pdbx_strand_id
1 'polypeptide(L)'
;MNILSLNEFYMIMSSKTKKPYINKQYNCYMFDTKKSADDFIAQFPSANIFISDKIKNFKSKVFLEKLYNLGIKNIILEFKKEKITIAAEKPELRFLLYNPLTEGYLLQLRQSGGKKYLRDLWNCNFFTAVRVEKRKYAKHPIIQYPFATIKNNGKFFILFSSIDDFNKWNNTQECIWSPMEININKFDRIRNRNPIIINPNSDRIVLTNNLIKIIKEGKK
;
A
#
# COMPACT_ATOMS: atom_id res chain seq x y z
N MET A 1 -0.02 26.46 -15.39
CA MET A 1 -0.52 25.43 -16.34
C MET A 1 0.25 24.14 -16.04
N ASN A 2 -0.42 23.04 -15.67
CA ASN A 2 0.27 21.84 -15.16
C ASN A 2 0.70 20.95 -16.33
N ILE A 3 2.00 20.67 -16.46
CA ILE A 3 2.60 19.87 -17.56
C ILE A 3 1.90 18.51 -17.75
N LEU A 4 1.38 17.95 -16.65
CA LEU A 4 0.68 16.67 -16.63
C LEU A 4 -0.73 16.73 -17.23
N SER A 5 -1.38 17.90 -17.23
CA SER A 5 -2.78 18.05 -17.65
C SER A 5 -2.98 18.25 -19.16
N LEU A 6 -1.92 18.60 -19.88
CA LEU A 6 -1.98 18.95 -21.32
C LEU A 6 -1.27 17.96 -22.23
N ASN A 7 -0.62 16.95 -21.66
CA ASN A 7 0.23 16.04 -22.40
C ASN A 7 -0.13 14.59 -22.06
N GLU A 8 0.33 13.68 -22.91
CA GLU A 8 0.18 12.25 -22.73
C GLU A 8 1.52 11.65 -22.35
N PHE A 9 1.51 10.72 -21.39
CA PHE A 9 2.73 10.13 -20.88
C PHE A 9 2.61 8.62 -20.74
N TYR A 10 3.71 7.94 -20.96
CA TYR A 10 3.93 6.56 -20.58
C TYR A 10 4.42 6.51 -19.13
N MET A 11 3.98 5.51 -18.36
CA MET A 11 4.46 5.28 -17.01
C MET A 11 5.14 3.93 -16.92
N ILE A 12 6.21 3.85 -16.13
CA ILE A 12 6.83 2.57 -15.80
C ILE A 12 6.03 1.91 -14.69
N MET A 13 5.56 0.70 -14.97
CA MET A 13 4.72 -0.11 -14.09
C MET A 13 5.51 -1.33 -13.64
N SER A 14 5.24 -1.83 -12.43
CA SER A 14 5.79 -3.11 -11.99
C SER A 14 4.96 -4.27 -12.53
N SER A 15 5.61 -5.23 -13.19
CA SER A 15 4.98 -6.45 -13.68
C SER A 15 4.40 -7.32 -12.56
N LYS A 16 4.96 -7.23 -11.34
CA LYS A 16 4.54 -8.00 -10.16
C LYS A 16 3.28 -7.46 -9.50
N THR A 17 3.14 -6.13 -9.42
CA THR A 17 2.04 -5.49 -8.68
C THR A 17 1.00 -4.85 -9.58
N LYS A 18 1.30 -4.69 -10.88
CA LYS A 18 0.48 -3.93 -11.83
C LYS A 18 0.19 -2.48 -11.38
N LYS A 19 1.04 -1.97 -10.50
CA LYS A 19 1.04 -0.59 -9.97
C LYS A 19 2.28 0.16 -10.50
N PRO A 20 2.32 1.51 -10.38
CA PRO A 20 3.51 2.28 -10.75
C PRO A 20 4.76 1.71 -10.10
N TYR A 21 5.82 1.53 -10.90
CA TYR A 21 7.10 1.11 -10.37
C TYR A 21 7.69 2.23 -9.51
N ILE A 22 8.16 1.88 -8.31
CA ILE A 22 8.84 2.82 -7.42
C ILE A 22 10.26 2.38 -7.09
N ASN A 23 11.20 3.33 -7.11
CA ASN A 23 12.58 3.11 -6.67
C ASN A 23 12.74 3.24 -5.14
N LYS A 24 13.96 2.99 -4.63
CA LYS A 24 14.26 3.05 -3.18
C LYS A 24 13.98 4.42 -2.54
N GLN A 25 13.93 5.49 -3.32
CA GLN A 25 13.61 6.86 -2.92
C GLN A 25 12.11 7.20 -3.03
N TYR A 26 11.28 6.23 -3.41
CA TYR A 26 9.84 6.38 -3.65
C TYR A 26 9.50 7.28 -4.84
N ASN A 27 10.37 7.28 -5.85
CA ASN A 27 10.11 7.95 -7.11
C ASN A 27 9.50 6.95 -8.11
N CYS A 28 8.46 7.40 -8.83
CA CYS A 28 7.99 6.74 -10.04
C CYS A 28 8.49 7.47 -11.29
N TYR A 29 8.32 6.86 -12.46
CA TYR A 29 8.91 7.34 -13.71
C TYR A 29 7.86 7.46 -14.81
N MET A 30 7.88 8.60 -15.49
CA MET A 30 7.01 8.91 -16.62
C MET A 30 7.82 9.48 -17.80
N PHE A 31 7.36 9.21 -19.02
CA PHE A 31 8.04 9.57 -20.25
C PHE A 31 7.05 10.05 -21.29
N ASP A 32 7.40 11.07 -22.05
CA ASP A 32 6.59 11.61 -23.15
C ASP A 32 6.63 10.74 -24.40
N THR A 33 7.72 10.01 -24.61
CA THR A 33 7.89 9.07 -25.72
C THR A 33 8.05 7.63 -25.24
N LYS A 34 7.58 6.67 -26.05
CA LYS A 34 7.75 5.25 -25.78
C LYS A 34 9.23 4.86 -25.84
N LYS A 35 9.97 5.43 -26.79
CA LYS A 35 11.40 5.17 -26.97
C LYS A 35 12.20 5.49 -25.71
N SER A 36 12.01 6.67 -25.09
CA SER A 36 12.70 6.99 -23.82
C SER A 36 12.32 6.01 -22.70
N ALA A 37 11.06 5.57 -22.64
CA ALA A 37 10.63 4.57 -21.66
C ALA A 37 11.29 3.19 -21.92
N ASP A 38 11.41 2.77 -23.18
CA ASP A 38 12.12 1.53 -23.57
C ASP A 38 13.61 1.63 -23.20
N ASP A 39 14.26 2.75 -23.51
CA ASP A 39 15.66 3.02 -23.17
C ASP A 39 15.89 3.01 -21.65
N PHE A 40 14.92 3.48 -20.86
CA PHE A 40 14.95 3.36 -19.40
C PHE A 40 14.84 1.91 -18.93
N ILE A 41 13.90 1.12 -19.47
CA ILE A 41 13.75 -0.29 -19.08
C ILE A 41 15.00 -1.10 -19.43
N ALA A 42 15.63 -0.81 -20.58
CA ALA A 42 16.86 -1.48 -21.01
C ALA A 42 18.03 -1.32 -20.01
N GLN A 43 18.04 -0.27 -19.21
CA GLN A 43 19.03 -0.05 -18.14
C GLN A 43 18.78 -0.96 -16.91
N PHE A 44 17.60 -1.56 -16.80
CA PHE A 44 17.20 -2.41 -15.69
C PHE A 44 16.64 -3.76 -16.18
N PRO A 45 17.42 -4.57 -16.92
CA PRO A 45 16.91 -5.79 -17.56
C PRO A 45 16.37 -6.82 -16.56
N SER A 46 16.88 -6.82 -15.32
CA SER A 46 16.42 -7.72 -14.25
C SER A 46 15.24 -7.15 -13.44
N ALA A 47 14.82 -5.91 -13.71
CA ALA A 47 13.67 -5.32 -13.06
C ALA A 47 12.38 -5.87 -13.70
N ASN A 48 11.47 -6.35 -12.87
CA ASN A 48 10.16 -6.82 -13.33
C ASN A 48 9.25 -5.61 -13.60
N ILE A 49 9.53 -4.88 -14.68
CA ILE A 49 8.85 -3.64 -15.08
C ILE A 49 8.39 -3.67 -16.54
N PHE A 50 7.38 -2.87 -16.86
CA PHE A 50 6.83 -2.70 -18.21
C PHE A 50 6.29 -1.29 -18.40
N ILE A 51 6.05 -0.90 -19.65
CA ILE A 51 5.50 0.41 -20.01
C ILE A 51 3.97 0.32 -20.04
N SER A 52 3.28 1.23 -19.36
CA SER A 52 1.82 1.35 -19.44
C SER A 52 1.36 1.79 -20.83
N ASP A 53 0.05 1.67 -21.10
CA ASP A 53 -0.55 2.49 -22.14
C ASP A 53 -0.38 3.98 -21.83
N LYS A 54 -0.51 4.83 -22.85
CA LYS A 54 -0.46 6.28 -22.65
C LYS A 54 -1.55 6.71 -21.68
N ILE A 55 -1.14 7.39 -20.61
CA ILE A 55 -2.04 8.04 -19.66
C ILE A 55 -2.42 9.40 -20.24
N LYS A 56 -3.72 9.64 -20.41
CA LYS A 56 -4.29 10.84 -21.03
C LYS A 56 -5.35 11.47 -20.13
N ASN A 57 -5.62 12.76 -20.32
CA ASN A 57 -6.79 13.48 -19.78
C ASN A 57 -7.04 13.33 -18.27
N PHE A 58 -5.98 13.14 -17.47
CA PHE A 58 -6.15 13.04 -16.02
C PHE A 58 -6.12 14.43 -15.37
N LYS A 59 -7.06 14.68 -14.46
CA LYS A 59 -7.00 15.85 -13.57
C LYS A 59 -5.73 15.71 -12.72
N SER A 60 -4.74 16.57 -12.96
CA SER A 60 -3.40 16.42 -12.42
C SER A 60 -3.38 16.31 -10.89
N LYS A 61 -4.17 17.13 -10.18
CA LYS A 61 -4.32 17.04 -8.72
C LYS A 61 -4.78 15.66 -8.25
N VAL A 62 -5.88 15.14 -8.81
CA VAL A 62 -6.42 13.82 -8.47
C VAL A 62 -5.41 12.69 -8.75
N PHE A 63 -4.64 12.83 -9.83
CA PHE A 63 -3.60 11.86 -10.16
C PHE A 63 -2.43 11.91 -9.15
N LEU A 64 -1.95 13.10 -8.81
CA LEU A 64 -0.89 13.28 -7.83
C LEU A 64 -1.30 12.78 -6.44
N GLU A 65 -2.56 13.00 -6.04
CA GLU A 65 -3.16 12.45 -4.82
C GLU A 65 -3.21 10.91 -4.83
N LYS A 66 -3.59 10.31 -5.96
CA LYS A 66 -3.57 8.83 -6.11
C LYS A 66 -2.16 8.27 -5.96
N LEU A 67 -1.15 8.93 -6.53
CA LEU A 67 0.25 8.50 -6.40
C LEU A 67 0.74 8.66 -4.96
N TYR A 68 0.39 9.79 -4.32
CA TYR A 68 0.70 10.01 -2.91
C TYR A 68 0.15 8.88 -2.03
N ASN A 69 -1.09 8.46 -2.26
CA ASN A 69 -1.73 7.36 -1.53
C ASN A 69 -1.03 6.01 -1.71
N LEU A 70 -0.29 5.80 -2.81
CA LEU A 70 0.54 4.62 -3.03
C LEU A 70 1.93 4.73 -2.35
N GLY A 71 2.18 5.81 -1.62
CA GLY A 71 3.47 6.08 -0.99
C GLY A 71 4.52 6.65 -1.93
N ILE A 72 4.13 7.12 -3.12
CA ILE A 72 5.04 7.79 -4.05
C ILE A 72 5.32 9.20 -3.53
N LYS A 73 6.59 9.58 -3.53
CA LYS A 73 7.03 10.93 -3.16
C LYS A 73 7.13 11.83 -4.37
N ASN A 74 7.71 11.34 -5.46
CA ASN A 74 7.92 12.13 -6.67
C ASN A 74 7.66 11.33 -7.94
N ILE A 75 7.29 12.04 -8.98
CA ILE A 75 7.36 11.61 -10.37
C ILE A 75 8.65 12.18 -10.95
N ILE A 76 9.50 11.31 -11.52
CA ILE A 76 10.58 11.71 -12.42
C ILE A 76 10.02 11.65 -13.83
N LEU A 77 9.73 12.81 -14.38
CA LEU A 77 9.18 12.97 -15.72
C LEU A 77 10.31 13.30 -16.70
N GLU A 78 10.47 12.51 -17.75
CA GLU A 78 11.25 12.90 -18.92
C GLU A 78 10.30 13.50 -19.98
N PHE A 79 10.52 14.77 -20.31
CA PHE A 79 9.73 15.49 -21.31
C PHE A 79 10.68 16.31 -22.18
N LYS A 80 10.60 16.14 -23.51
CA LYS A 80 11.48 16.81 -24.48
C LYS A 80 12.98 16.65 -24.15
N LYS A 81 13.37 15.47 -23.67
CA LYS A 81 14.73 15.11 -23.21
C LYS A 81 15.22 15.82 -21.94
N GLU A 82 14.35 16.56 -21.26
CA GLU A 82 14.65 17.14 -19.94
C GLU A 82 14.02 16.29 -18.84
N LYS A 83 14.69 16.23 -17.68
CA LYS A 83 14.17 15.54 -16.50
C LYS A 83 13.58 16.55 -15.52
N ILE A 84 12.30 16.39 -15.23
CA ILE A 84 11.51 17.24 -14.34
C ILE A 84 11.10 16.38 -13.14
N THR A 85 11.28 16.89 -11.92
CA THR A 85 10.79 16.24 -10.71
C THR A 85 9.51 16.93 -10.25
N ILE A 86 8.43 16.15 -10.13
CA ILE A 86 7.12 16.63 -9.69
C ILE A 86 6.78 15.92 -8.39
N ALA A 87 6.53 16.66 -7.30
CA ALA A 87 6.12 16.07 -6.03
C ALA A 87 4.71 15.49 -6.14
N ALA A 88 4.47 14.33 -5.52
CA ALA A 88 3.13 13.83 -5.30
C ALA A 88 2.41 14.73 -4.28
N GLU A 89 1.11 14.94 -4.46
CA GLU A 89 0.34 15.90 -3.67
C GLU A 89 -0.44 15.18 -2.58
N LYS A 90 -0.29 15.65 -1.34
CA LYS A 90 -1.12 15.19 -0.24
C LYS A 90 -2.55 15.74 -0.44
N PRO A 91 -3.60 14.90 -0.35
CA PRO A 91 -4.98 15.37 -0.42
C PRO A 91 -5.28 16.40 0.68
N GLU A 92 -6.00 17.48 0.33
CA GLU A 92 -6.38 18.55 1.26
C GLU A 92 -7.37 18.07 2.34
N LEU A 93 -8.18 17.06 2.02
CA LEU A 93 -9.18 16.51 2.94
C LEU A 93 -8.51 15.64 4.01
N ARG A 94 -8.43 16.19 5.23
CA ARG A 94 -7.88 15.55 6.44
C ARG A 94 -8.62 14.29 6.90
N PHE A 95 -9.84 14.04 6.41
CA PHE A 95 -10.68 12.91 6.85
C PHE A 95 -10.36 11.59 6.16
N LEU A 96 -9.50 11.63 5.15
CA LEU A 96 -9.08 10.42 4.47
C LEU A 96 -7.88 9.86 5.23
N LEU A 97 -8.15 8.87 6.08
CA LEU A 97 -7.18 8.13 6.88
C LEU A 97 -6.28 7.29 5.96
N TYR A 98 -5.36 7.96 5.27
CA TYR A 98 -4.37 7.36 4.38
C TYR A 98 -3.07 7.07 5.12
N ASN A 99 -2.50 5.89 4.89
CA ASN A 99 -1.16 5.52 5.38
C ASN A 99 -0.18 5.41 4.20
N PRO A 100 0.18 6.52 3.53
CA PRO A 100 1.04 6.50 2.34
C PRO A 100 2.40 5.88 2.64
N LEU A 101 2.94 6.06 3.85
CA LEU A 101 4.19 5.43 4.27
C LEU A 101 4.07 3.89 4.26
N THR A 102 2.99 3.36 4.85
CA THR A 102 2.71 1.93 4.90
C THR A 102 2.49 1.35 3.51
N GLU A 103 1.70 2.03 2.67
CA GLU A 103 1.48 1.66 1.28
C GLU A 103 2.80 1.61 0.49
N GLY A 104 3.66 2.61 0.65
CA GLY A 104 4.97 2.66 0.01
C GLY A 104 5.85 1.47 0.39
N TYR A 105 5.93 1.13 1.69
CA TYR A 105 6.71 -0.03 2.14
C TYR A 105 6.12 -1.36 1.64
N LEU A 106 4.79 -1.52 1.65
CA LEU A 106 4.14 -2.72 1.14
C LEU A 106 4.30 -2.85 -0.38
N LEU A 107 4.24 -1.75 -1.13
CA LEU A 107 4.51 -1.72 -2.57
C LEU A 107 5.97 -2.13 -2.84
N GLN A 108 6.93 -1.54 -2.13
CA GLN A 108 8.34 -1.91 -2.25
C GLN A 108 8.62 -3.37 -1.90
N LEU A 109 8.00 -3.85 -0.83
CA LEU A 109 8.11 -5.24 -0.40
C LEU A 109 7.66 -6.19 -1.51
N ARG A 110 6.53 -5.90 -2.17
CA ARG A 110 6.00 -6.74 -3.25
C ARG A 110 6.84 -6.69 -4.52
N GLN A 111 7.40 -5.51 -4.86
CA GLN A 111 8.27 -5.38 -6.01
C GLN A 111 9.59 -6.14 -5.83
N SER A 112 10.23 -5.96 -4.67
CA SER A 112 11.63 -6.37 -4.46
C SER A 112 11.81 -7.60 -3.58
N GLY A 113 10.86 -7.95 -2.72
CA GLY A 113 11.05 -8.94 -1.65
C GLY A 113 12.06 -8.53 -0.58
N GLY A 114 12.51 -7.27 -0.57
CA GLY A 114 13.61 -6.82 0.29
C GLY A 114 13.25 -6.86 1.77
N LYS A 115 14.04 -7.58 2.57
CA LYS A 115 13.87 -7.68 4.04
C LYS A 115 13.88 -6.33 4.77
N LYS A 116 14.56 -5.32 4.21
CA LYS A 116 14.52 -3.95 4.74
C LYS A 116 13.08 -3.44 4.84
N TYR A 117 12.29 -3.63 3.80
CA TYR A 117 10.91 -3.14 3.75
C TYR A 117 10.00 -3.88 4.75
N LEU A 118 10.29 -5.14 5.08
CA LEU A 118 9.65 -5.82 6.21
C LEU A 118 9.98 -5.13 7.53
N ARG A 119 11.25 -4.87 7.81
CA ARG A 119 11.68 -4.18 9.05
C ARG A 119 11.03 -2.81 9.18
N ASP A 120 10.93 -2.08 8.07
CA ASP A 120 10.32 -0.75 8.05
C ASP A 120 8.80 -0.78 8.40
N LEU A 121 8.10 -1.92 8.24
CA LEU A 121 6.71 -2.09 8.69
C LEU A 121 6.54 -1.98 10.22
N TRP A 122 7.63 -2.09 11.00
CA TRP A 122 7.58 -1.88 12.45
C TRP A 122 7.06 -0.49 12.83
N ASN A 123 7.44 0.52 12.03
CA ASN A 123 7.10 1.92 12.26
C ASN A 123 5.80 2.33 11.55
N CYS A 124 5.03 1.37 11.04
CA CYS A 124 3.80 1.62 10.31
C CYS A 124 2.55 1.51 11.18
N ASN A 125 1.54 2.27 10.78
CA ASN A 125 0.18 2.10 11.24
C ASN A 125 -0.64 1.34 10.19
N PHE A 126 -1.61 0.60 10.68
CA PHE A 126 -2.56 -0.20 9.93
C PHE A 126 -3.94 0.03 10.53
N PHE A 127 -4.98 -0.44 9.87
CA PHE A 127 -6.29 -0.58 10.45
C PHE A 127 -6.56 -2.05 10.75
N THR A 128 -7.20 -2.33 11.87
CA THR A 128 -7.87 -3.61 12.12
C THR A 128 -9.36 -3.36 12.30
N ALA A 129 -10.18 -4.36 11.96
CA ALA A 129 -11.61 -4.26 12.21
C ALA A 129 -11.90 -4.64 13.67
N VAL A 130 -12.81 -3.91 14.29
CA VAL A 130 -13.27 -4.16 15.65
C VAL A 130 -14.78 -4.19 15.67
N ARG A 131 -15.34 -5.22 16.31
CA ARG A 131 -16.76 -5.29 16.64
C ARG A 131 -16.91 -5.28 18.15
N VAL A 132 -17.74 -4.39 18.66
CA VAL A 132 -18.03 -4.27 20.10
C VAL A 132 -19.46 -4.71 20.35
N GLU A 133 -19.62 -5.81 21.06
CA GLU A 133 -20.93 -6.34 21.44
C GLU A 133 -21.25 -6.00 22.89
N LYS A 134 -22.42 -5.39 23.10
CA LYS A 134 -22.96 -5.16 24.44
C LYS A 134 -23.46 -6.49 25.00
N ARG A 135 -23.06 -6.84 26.22
CA ARG A 135 -23.60 -7.99 26.95
C ARG A 135 -24.81 -7.54 27.76
N LYS A 136 -25.91 -8.31 27.70
CA LYS A 136 -27.13 -8.03 28.47
C LYS A 136 -26.93 -8.16 29.99
N TYR A 137 -25.98 -9.00 30.43
CA TYR A 137 -25.79 -9.35 31.85
C TYR A 137 -24.34 -9.29 32.35
N ALA A 138 -23.43 -8.58 31.66
CA ALA A 138 -22.02 -8.47 32.11
C ALA A 138 -21.54 -7.01 32.11
N LYS A 139 -20.60 -6.71 33.03
CA LYS A 139 -20.06 -5.36 33.24
C LYS A 139 -19.21 -4.82 32.07
N HIS A 140 -18.67 -5.68 31.21
CA HIS A 140 -17.73 -5.27 30.15
C HIS A 140 -18.18 -5.80 28.77
N PRO A 141 -18.02 -4.98 27.70
CA PRO A 141 -18.37 -5.40 26.34
C PRO A 141 -17.42 -6.49 25.82
N ILE A 142 -17.87 -7.26 24.83
CA ILE A 142 -16.99 -8.16 24.07
C ILE A 142 -16.37 -7.37 22.93
N ILE A 143 -15.05 -7.39 22.84
CA ILE A 143 -14.32 -6.87 21.70
C ILE A 143 -13.91 -8.05 20.82
N GLN A 144 -14.33 -8.03 19.56
CA GLN A 144 -14.00 -9.04 18.58
C GLN A 144 -13.13 -8.45 17.48
N TYR A 145 -12.25 -9.31 16.95
CA TYR A 145 -11.35 -9.01 15.85
C TYR A 145 -11.52 -10.07 14.78
N PRO A 146 -11.54 -9.71 13.48
CA PRO A 146 -11.76 -10.66 12.43
C PRO A 146 -10.50 -11.49 12.18
N PHE A 147 -10.71 -12.75 11.82
CA PHE A 147 -9.67 -13.63 11.32
C PHE A 147 -10.21 -14.42 10.12
N ALA A 148 -9.34 -14.72 9.17
CA ALA A 148 -9.60 -15.68 8.12
C ALA A 148 -9.15 -17.08 8.58
N THR A 149 -9.88 -18.10 8.16
CA THR A 149 -9.46 -19.50 8.32
C THR A 149 -9.03 -20.04 6.97
N ILE A 150 -7.77 -20.45 6.88
CA ILE A 150 -7.25 -21.14 5.69
C ILE A 150 -7.19 -22.62 6.04
N LYS A 151 -7.80 -23.49 5.21
CA LYS A 151 -7.74 -24.96 5.39
C LYS A 151 -6.30 -25.37 5.70
N ASN A 152 -6.12 -26.08 6.82
CA ASN A 152 -4.85 -26.61 7.34
C ASN A 152 -3.80 -25.59 7.83
N ASN A 153 -4.03 -24.28 7.74
CA ASN A 153 -3.05 -23.25 8.12
C ASN A 153 -3.46 -22.40 9.34
N GLY A 154 -4.57 -22.74 10.00
CA GLY A 154 -5.02 -22.06 11.21
C GLY A 154 -5.68 -20.69 10.96
N LYS A 155 -5.68 -19.85 12.00
CA LYS A 155 -6.30 -18.52 11.98
C LYS A 155 -5.30 -17.47 11.49
N PHE A 156 -5.76 -16.56 10.63
CA PHE A 156 -5.00 -15.42 10.16
C PHE A 156 -5.73 -14.14 10.54
N PHE A 157 -5.12 -13.32 11.39
CA PHE A 157 -5.70 -12.04 11.80
C PHE A 157 -5.56 -11.00 10.70
N ILE A 158 -6.55 -10.13 10.57
CA ILE A 158 -6.65 -9.23 9.42
C ILE A 158 -6.19 -7.81 9.80
N LEU A 159 -5.34 -7.25 8.94
CA LEU A 159 -4.97 -5.83 8.91
C LEU A 159 -5.29 -5.24 7.53
N PHE A 160 -5.45 -3.93 7.49
CA PHE A 160 -5.62 -3.13 6.29
C PHE A 160 -4.59 -2.01 6.29
N SER A 161 -3.97 -1.74 5.14
CA SER A 161 -3.04 -0.62 5.01
C SER A 161 -3.76 0.71 4.83
N SER A 162 -4.98 0.71 4.29
CA SER A 162 -5.78 1.90 4.04
C SER A 162 -7.22 1.75 4.53
N ILE A 163 -7.89 2.89 4.76
CA ILE A 163 -9.32 2.91 5.06
C ILE A 163 -10.16 2.39 3.88
N ASP A 164 -9.67 2.58 2.64
CA ASP A 164 -10.34 2.09 1.43
C ASP A 164 -10.33 0.55 1.38
N ASP A 165 -9.22 -0.09 1.72
CA ASP A 165 -9.14 -1.55 1.80
C ASP A 165 -10.01 -2.11 2.93
N PHE A 166 -10.05 -1.42 4.07
CA PHE A 166 -10.96 -1.74 5.16
C PHE A 166 -12.42 -1.66 4.69
N ASN A 167 -12.84 -0.56 4.07
CA ASN A 167 -14.22 -0.34 3.62
C ASN A 167 -14.63 -1.36 2.56
N LYS A 168 -13.75 -1.66 1.59
CA LYS A 168 -13.97 -2.72 0.60
C LYS A 168 -14.22 -4.07 1.24
N TRP A 169 -13.49 -4.41 2.30
CA TRP A 169 -13.70 -5.65 3.03
C TRP A 169 -14.96 -5.64 3.90
N ASN A 170 -15.22 -4.53 4.60
CA ASN A 170 -16.37 -4.38 5.50
C ASN A 170 -17.70 -4.47 4.72
N ASN A 171 -17.75 -3.90 3.51
CA ASN A 171 -18.92 -3.95 2.63
C ASN A 171 -19.28 -5.36 2.14
N THR A 172 -18.39 -6.34 2.31
CA THR A 172 -18.68 -7.75 1.99
C THR A 172 -19.01 -8.58 3.23
N GLN A 173 -19.06 -7.98 4.42
CA GLN A 173 -19.39 -8.69 5.66
C GLN A 173 -20.87 -8.51 6.01
N GLU A 174 -21.46 -9.52 6.62
CA GLU A 174 -22.85 -9.45 7.12
C GLU A 174 -23.01 -8.50 8.32
N CYS A 175 -21.92 -8.24 9.05
CA CYS A 175 -21.90 -7.42 10.24
C CYS A 175 -21.10 -6.15 10.00
N ILE A 176 -21.53 -5.04 10.62
CA ILE A 176 -20.79 -3.78 10.59
C ILE A 176 -19.60 -3.86 11.54
N TRP A 177 -18.40 -3.67 11.00
CA TRP A 177 -17.18 -3.48 11.77
C TRP A 177 -16.79 -2.00 11.82
N SER A 178 -16.09 -1.61 12.86
CA SER A 178 -15.46 -0.29 12.98
C SER A 178 -13.96 -0.40 12.74
N PRO A 179 -13.34 0.55 12.01
CA PRO A 179 -11.89 0.57 11.84
C PRO A 179 -11.21 1.06 13.12
N MET A 180 -10.11 0.42 13.51
CA MET A 180 -9.23 0.85 14.59
C MET A 180 -7.79 0.93 14.09
N GLU A 181 -7.18 2.10 14.21
CA GLU A 181 -5.77 2.29 13.88
C GLU A 181 -4.88 1.55 14.90
N ILE A 182 -3.90 0.80 14.41
CA ILE A 182 -3.02 -0.02 15.21
C ILE A 182 -1.67 -0.23 14.52
N ASN A 183 -0.61 -0.42 15.31
CA ASN A 183 0.69 -0.86 14.80
C ASN A 183 0.93 -2.34 15.11
N ILE A 184 1.94 -2.94 14.48
CA ILE A 184 2.24 -4.36 14.63
C ILE A 184 2.55 -4.74 16.09
N ASN A 185 3.19 -3.86 16.86
CA ASN A 185 3.50 -4.09 18.27
C ASN A 185 2.22 -4.29 19.12
N LYS A 186 1.26 -3.36 19.01
CA LYS A 186 -0.02 -3.47 19.72
C LYS A 186 -0.84 -4.65 19.21
N PHE A 187 -0.83 -4.89 17.89
CA PHE A 187 -1.60 -5.98 17.28
C PHE A 187 -1.10 -7.37 17.66
N ASP A 188 0.17 -7.50 18.07
CA ASP A 188 0.74 -8.76 18.55
C ASP A 188 -0.01 -9.33 19.77
N ARG A 189 -0.54 -8.44 20.63
CA ARG A 189 -1.36 -8.80 21.79
C ARG A 189 -2.74 -9.35 21.40
N ILE A 190 -3.27 -8.90 20.26
CA ILE A 190 -4.59 -9.30 19.75
C ILE A 190 -4.50 -10.66 19.03
N ARG A 191 -3.51 -10.80 18.14
CA ARG A 191 -3.41 -11.99 17.27
C ARG A 191 -2.98 -13.26 18.03
N ASN A 192 -2.50 -13.16 19.26
CA ASN A 192 -1.99 -14.28 20.08
C ASN A 192 -1.09 -15.25 19.28
N ARG A 193 -0.01 -14.72 18.69
CA ARG A 193 0.95 -15.46 17.84
C ARG A 193 0.36 -16.10 16.55
N ASN A 194 -0.87 -15.81 16.16
CA ASN A 194 -1.41 -16.24 14.85
C ASN A 194 -0.91 -15.33 13.71
N PRO A 195 -0.64 -15.86 12.51
CA PRO A 195 -0.18 -15.08 11.36
C PRO A 195 -1.15 -13.95 10.98
N ILE A 196 -0.67 -13.01 10.16
CA ILE A 196 -1.43 -11.83 9.72
C ILE A 196 -1.67 -11.89 8.22
N ILE A 197 -2.86 -11.49 7.77
CA ILE A 197 -3.14 -11.13 6.38
C ILE A 197 -3.36 -9.62 6.33
N ILE A 198 -2.60 -8.94 5.47
CA ILE A 198 -2.83 -7.54 5.11
C ILE A 198 -3.64 -7.51 3.82
N ASN A 199 -4.68 -6.66 3.77
CA ASN A 199 -5.50 -6.38 2.58
C ASN A 199 -6.10 -7.65 1.94
N PRO A 200 -6.98 -8.39 2.63
CA PRO A 200 -7.46 -9.69 2.18
C PRO A 200 -8.16 -9.68 0.81
N ASN A 201 -8.84 -8.58 0.46
CA ASN A 201 -9.66 -8.46 -0.76
C ASN A 201 -8.98 -7.70 -1.90
N SER A 202 -7.75 -7.23 -1.72
CA SER A 202 -7.02 -6.47 -2.74
C SER A 202 -5.60 -7.01 -2.91
N ASP A 203 -4.61 -6.24 -2.49
CA ASP A 203 -3.19 -6.53 -2.59
C ASP A 203 -2.72 -7.43 -1.44
N ARG A 204 -3.25 -8.66 -1.39
CA ARG A 204 -3.08 -9.56 -0.25
C ARG A 204 -1.61 -9.86 0.05
N ILE A 205 -1.19 -9.58 1.28
CA ILE A 205 0.12 -9.97 1.83
C ILE A 205 -0.07 -10.87 3.03
N VAL A 206 0.60 -12.03 3.03
CA VAL A 206 0.58 -12.98 4.15
C VAL A 206 1.86 -12.84 4.96
N LEU A 207 1.72 -12.45 6.22
CA LEU A 207 2.81 -12.36 7.18
C LEU A 207 2.79 -13.57 8.11
N THR A 208 3.66 -14.53 7.85
CA THR A 208 3.92 -15.65 8.77
C THR A 208 4.60 -15.16 10.05
N ASN A 209 4.60 -15.98 11.09
CA ASN A 209 5.29 -15.65 12.34
C ASN A 209 6.78 -15.36 12.15
N ASN A 210 7.45 -16.01 11.20
CA ASN A 210 8.85 -15.74 10.89
C ASN A 210 9.04 -14.37 10.24
N LEU A 211 8.13 -13.97 9.34
CA LEU A 211 8.15 -12.62 8.78
C LEU A 211 7.88 -11.58 9.85
N ILE A 212 6.95 -11.83 10.77
CA ILE A 212 6.66 -10.92 11.89
C ILE A 212 7.87 -10.78 12.83
N LYS A 213 8.66 -11.84 13.05
CA LYS A 213 9.94 -11.73 13.78
C LYS A 213 10.91 -10.77 13.09
N ILE A 214 11.05 -10.87 11.76
CA ILE A 214 11.89 -9.94 10.98
C ILE A 214 11.37 -8.51 11.10
N ILE A 215 10.06 -8.29 11.08
CA ILE A 215 9.49 -6.95 11.30
C ILE A 215 9.92 -6.42 12.67
N LYS A 216 9.85 -7.23 13.73
CA LYS A 216 10.25 -6.85 15.09
C LYS A 216 11.74 -6.52 15.24
N GLU A 217 12.62 -7.07 14.40
CA GLU A 217 14.03 -6.66 14.34
C GLU A 217 14.20 -5.19 13.87
N GLY A 218 13.18 -4.61 13.24
CA GLY A 218 13.14 -3.21 12.85
C GLY A 218 12.98 -2.23 14.02
N LYS A 219 12.80 -2.73 15.25
CA LYS A 219 12.80 -1.95 16.49
C LYS A 219 14.19 -1.35 16.72
N LYS A 220 14.46 -0.21 16.08
CA LYS A 220 15.55 0.69 16.44
C LYS A 220 15.07 1.68 17.49
#